data_AF-A0A1Q9BE25-F1
#
_entry.id   AF-A0A1Q9BE25-F1
#
_cell.length_a   1.000
_cell.length_b   1.000
_cell.length_c   1.000
_cell.angle_alpha   90.00
_cell.angle_beta   90.00
_cell.angle_gamma   90.00
#
_symmetry.space_group_name_H-M   'P 1'
#
loop_
_entity.id
_entity.type
_entity.pdbx_description
1 polymer ?
#
loop_
_entity_poly.entity_id
_entity_poly.type
_entity_poly.pdbx_seq_one_letter_code
_entity_poly.pdbx_strand_id
1 'polypeptide(L)'
;MHLAIDGLRRVHGVQIREDACVFRRVSDKDSLALEVLMGLASHDDTCCVFGDIADRLPQFARDWIEAAMPLPVPSMSSAEIKDAYADIKNWILLHKENLFSDSAGSWCYKHKQVCPAHPLLSIGDDAKCLASSLQGVNRPLMVNVAGVSCTPWSSEGAQEQTASACEVPHSIWLAERIVRGSRNQEDIAFVECTPKYPMEDTLGRELGSTHHVVSMTFGPEHLGWPTKRLRVMGAAINMATCVWLGPGSPQEIAEDFAAKF
;
A
#
# COMPACT_ATOMS: atom_id res chain seq x y z
N MET A 1 -13.07 -0.41 -5.63
CA MET A 1 -13.52 0.82 -4.93
C MET A 1 -14.98 1.17 -5.22
N HIS A 2 -15.45 1.18 -6.48
CA HIS A 2 -16.88 1.41 -6.79
C HIS A 2 -17.81 0.50 -5.98
N LEU A 3 -17.50 -0.79 -5.81
CA LEU A 3 -18.28 -1.70 -4.96
C LEU A 3 -18.27 -1.31 -3.48
N ALA A 4 -17.15 -0.80 -2.96
CA ALA A 4 -17.05 -0.35 -1.57
C ALA A 4 -17.80 0.97 -1.37
N ILE A 5 -17.67 1.92 -2.29
CA ILE A 5 -18.41 3.19 -2.29
C ILE A 5 -19.91 2.95 -2.46
N ASP A 6 -20.32 2.05 -3.35
CA ASP A 6 -21.71 1.64 -3.52
C ASP A 6 -22.24 0.96 -2.26
N GLY A 7 -21.44 0.09 -1.63
CA GLY A 7 -21.74 -0.49 -0.33
C GLY A 7 -21.96 0.59 0.75
N LEU A 8 -21.04 1.55 0.88
CA LEU A 8 -21.17 2.68 1.81
C LEU A 8 -22.41 3.52 1.51
N ARG A 9 -22.71 3.78 0.24
CA ARG A 9 -23.90 4.52 -0.19
C ARG A 9 -25.19 3.80 0.18
N ARG A 10 -25.25 2.48 -0.04
CA ARG A 10 -26.46 1.68 0.23
C ARG A 10 -26.68 1.43 1.72
N VAL A 11 -25.61 1.11 2.45
CA VAL A 11 -25.70 0.71 3.86
C VAL A 11 -25.73 1.93 4.79
N HIS A 12 -24.91 2.94 4.51
CA HIS A 12 -24.72 4.08 5.42
C HIS A 12 -25.26 5.40 4.84
N GLY A 13 -25.87 5.39 3.65
CA GLY A 13 -26.41 6.59 3.02
C GLY A 13 -25.33 7.60 2.56
N VAL A 14 -24.05 7.20 2.55
CA VAL A 14 -22.95 8.11 2.22
C VAL A 14 -22.99 8.48 0.74
N GLN A 15 -23.15 9.77 0.44
CA GLN A 15 -23.11 10.27 -0.93
C GLN A 15 -21.68 10.69 -1.28
N ILE A 16 -20.99 9.83 -2.03
CA ILE A 16 -19.69 10.15 -2.62
C ILE A 16 -19.93 10.45 -4.10
N ARG A 17 -19.48 11.62 -4.58
CA ARG A 17 -19.56 11.93 -6.02
C ARG A 17 -18.74 10.89 -6.80
N GLU A 18 -19.22 10.48 -7.96
CA GLU A 18 -18.53 9.47 -8.78
C GLU A 18 -17.12 9.90 -9.22
N ASP A 19 -16.89 11.21 -9.31
CA ASP A 19 -15.61 11.83 -9.64
C ASP A 19 -14.74 12.18 -8.42
N ALA A 20 -15.22 11.95 -7.20
CA ALA A 20 -14.48 12.30 -5.98
C ALA A 20 -13.28 11.39 -5.72
N CYS A 21 -13.23 10.22 -6.35
CA CYS A 21 -12.11 9.30 -6.18
C CYS A 21 -11.78 8.61 -7.50
N VAL A 22 -10.54 8.81 -7.96
CA VAL A 22 -10.07 8.27 -9.24
C VAL A 22 -9.03 7.20 -9.01
N PHE A 23 -9.35 5.99 -9.46
CA PHE A 23 -8.48 4.85 -9.31
C PHE A 23 -7.60 4.69 -10.55
N ARG A 24 -6.32 5.02 -10.42
CA ARG A 24 -5.45 5.11 -11.60
C ARG A 24 -4.55 3.91 -11.81
N ARG A 25 -4.13 3.22 -10.75
CA ARG A 25 -3.01 2.26 -10.82
C ARG A 25 -3.17 1.14 -9.80
N VAL A 26 -2.91 -0.09 -10.23
CA VAL A 26 -2.90 -1.30 -9.40
C VAL A 26 -1.75 -2.19 -9.75
N SER A 27 -1.36 -3.03 -8.80
CA SER A 27 -0.43 -4.12 -9.05
C SER A 27 -0.82 -5.34 -8.25
N ASP A 28 -0.71 -6.49 -8.86
CA ASP A 28 -0.67 -7.77 -8.18
C ASP A 28 0.20 -8.73 -8.99
N LYS A 29 0.89 -9.67 -8.34
CA LYS A 29 1.66 -10.70 -9.01
C LYS A 29 0.88 -12.01 -9.18
N ASP A 30 -0.16 -12.21 -8.38
CA ASP A 30 -1.00 -13.39 -8.46
C ASP A 30 -1.86 -13.34 -9.72
N SER A 31 -1.89 -14.44 -10.48
CA SER A 31 -2.59 -14.49 -11.76
C SER A 31 -4.10 -14.30 -11.64
N LEU A 32 -4.70 -14.82 -10.56
CA LEU A 32 -6.14 -14.69 -10.33
C LEU A 32 -6.47 -13.25 -9.92
N ALA A 33 -5.69 -12.66 -9.02
CA ALA A 33 -5.84 -11.25 -8.66
C ALA A 33 -5.67 -10.33 -9.88
N LEU A 34 -4.68 -10.60 -10.74
CA LEU A 34 -4.49 -9.89 -12.00
C LEU A 34 -5.70 -10.00 -12.93
N GLU A 35 -6.32 -11.17 -13.06
CA GLU A 35 -7.53 -11.35 -13.86
C GLU A 35 -8.69 -10.50 -13.34
N VAL A 36 -8.91 -10.49 -12.01
CA VAL A 36 -9.94 -9.66 -11.39
C VAL A 36 -9.66 -8.17 -11.62
N LEU A 37 -8.41 -7.74 -11.44
CA LEU A 37 -8.00 -6.36 -11.65
C LEU A 37 -8.17 -5.92 -13.11
N MET A 38 -7.86 -6.79 -14.07
CA MET A 38 -8.09 -6.56 -15.49
C MET A 38 -9.59 -6.43 -15.80
N GLY A 39 -10.43 -7.28 -15.21
CA GLY A 39 -11.89 -7.18 -15.32
C GLY A 39 -12.41 -5.85 -14.78
N LEU A 40 -11.97 -5.44 -13.59
CA LEU A 40 -12.35 -4.16 -12.99
C LEU A 40 -11.85 -2.95 -13.80
N ALA A 41 -10.63 -3.02 -14.31
CA ALA A 41 -10.03 -1.95 -15.11
C ALA A 41 -10.64 -1.84 -16.51
N SER A 42 -11.37 -2.85 -17.00
CA SER A 42 -11.98 -2.83 -18.34
C SER A 42 -12.97 -1.68 -18.56
N HIS A 43 -13.50 -1.09 -17.48
CA HIS A 43 -14.46 0.02 -17.52
C HIS A 43 -13.83 1.43 -17.44
N ASP A 44 -12.50 1.53 -17.26
CA ASP A 44 -11.80 2.83 -17.13
C ASP A 44 -10.46 2.79 -17.88
N ASP A 45 -10.41 3.42 -19.07
CA ASP A 45 -9.23 3.48 -19.94
C ASP A 45 -8.03 4.21 -19.35
N THR A 46 -8.22 4.92 -18.25
CA THR A 46 -7.15 5.60 -17.54
C THR A 46 -6.49 4.75 -16.46
N CYS A 47 -7.07 3.59 -16.12
CA CYS A 47 -6.53 2.67 -15.13
C CYS A 47 -5.38 1.84 -15.72
N CYS A 48 -4.27 1.72 -14.99
CA CYS A 48 -3.16 0.81 -15.31
C CYS A 48 -3.17 -0.40 -14.38
N VAL A 49 -2.93 -1.58 -14.95
CA VAL A 49 -2.77 -2.84 -14.22
C VAL A 49 -1.34 -3.34 -14.40
N PHE A 50 -0.56 -3.37 -13.32
CA PHE A 50 0.83 -3.81 -13.29
C PHE A 50 0.95 -5.20 -12.65
N GLY A 51 2.08 -5.87 -12.90
CA GLY A 51 2.42 -7.16 -12.31
C GLY A 51 3.13 -7.02 -10.97
N ASP A 52 4.31 -7.66 -10.87
CA ASP A 52 5.13 -7.61 -9.67
C ASP A 52 5.61 -6.18 -9.38
N ILE A 53 5.60 -5.78 -8.10
CA ILE A 53 6.11 -4.48 -7.68
C ILE A 53 7.60 -4.33 -7.97
N ALA A 54 8.37 -5.43 -8.01
CA ALA A 54 9.77 -5.45 -8.37
C ALA A 54 10.03 -5.00 -9.82
N ASP A 55 9.04 -5.12 -10.72
CA ASP A 55 9.16 -4.69 -12.12
C ASP A 55 9.32 -3.17 -12.25
N ARG A 56 9.00 -2.40 -11.21
CA ARG A 56 9.17 -0.94 -11.16
C ARG A 56 10.61 -0.51 -10.89
N LEU A 57 11.43 -1.41 -10.35
CA LEU A 57 12.81 -1.10 -9.99
C LEU A 57 13.71 -1.05 -11.24
N PRO A 58 14.80 -0.27 -11.20
CA PRO A 58 15.84 -0.36 -12.22
C PRO A 58 16.42 -1.78 -12.33
N GLN A 59 16.90 -2.16 -13.51
CA GLN A 59 17.42 -3.51 -13.76
C GLN A 59 18.52 -3.92 -12.76
N PHE A 60 19.49 -3.04 -12.48
CA PHE A 60 20.59 -3.34 -11.55
C PHE A 60 20.09 -3.74 -10.15
N ALA A 61 18.96 -3.19 -9.71
CA ALA A 61 18.39 -3.48 -8.42
C ALA A 61 17.66 -4.82 -8.40
N ARG A 62 16.96 -5.16 -9.49
CA ARG A 62 16.37 -6.49 -9.68
C ARG A 62 17.45 -7.56 -9.67
N ASP A 63 18.52 -7.35 -10.42
CA ASP A 63 19.66 -8.28 -10.51
C ASP A 63 20.31 -8.48 -9.14
N TRP A 64 20.50 -7.39 -8.38
CA TRP A 64 21.06 -7.48 -7.02
C TRP A 64 20.13 -8.22 -6.06
N ILE A 65 18.82 -7.90 -6.06
CA ILE A 65 17.84 -8.57 -5.20
C ILE A 65 17.78 -10.06 -5.52
N GLU A 66 17.71 -10.43 -6.80
CA GLU A 66 17.70 -11.83 -7.24
C GLU A 66 18.96 -12.57 -6.78
N ALA A 67 20.14 -11.96 -6.91
CA ALA A 67 21.41 -12.53 -6.45
C ALA A 67 21.50 -12.64 -4.91
N ALA A 68 20.81 -11.77 -4.18
CA ALA A 68 20.79 -11.75 -2.71
C ALA A 68 19.72 -12.68 -2.12
N MET A 69 18.77 -13.19 -2.91
CA MET A 69 17.73 -14.09 -2.43
C MET A 69 18.34 -15.34 -1.79
N PRO A 70 17.89 -15.74 -0.58
CA PRO A 70 18.37 -16.97 0.04
C PRO A 70 18.00 -18.16 -0.84
N LEU A 71 19.00 -18.94 -1.26
CA LEU A 71 18.77 -20.16 -2.02
C LEU A 71 18.09 -21.20 -1.12
N PRO A 72 17.12 -21.97 -1.64
CA PRO A 72 16.46 -23.04 -0.89
C PRO A 72 17.41 -24.24 -0.72
N VAL A 73 18.44 -24.09 0.11
CA VAL A 73 19.31 -25.19 0.51
C VAL A 73 18.75 -25.83 1.77
N PRO A 74 18.61 -27.17 1.83
CA PRO A 74 18.01 -27.86 2.99
C PRO A 74 18.66 -27.58 4.34
N SER A 75 19.89 -27.04 4.34
CA SER A 75 20.67 -26.74 5.54
C SER A 75 20.47 -25.32 6.08
N MET A 76 19.77 -24.42 5.38
CA MET A 76 19.65 -23.04 5.83
C MET A 76 18.63 -22.95 6.97
N SER A 77 19.06 -22.42 8.11
CA SER A 77 18.21 -22.18 9.26
C SER A 77 17.26 -21.00 9.01
N SER A 78 16.12 -20.97 9.72
CA SER A 78 15.20 -19.84 9.67
C SER A 78 15.85 -18.51 10.08
N ALA A 79 16.87 -18.55 10.95
CA ALA A 79 17.65 -17.37 11.34
C ALA A 79 18.48 -16.83 10.16
N GLU A 80 19.20 -17.69 9.43
CA GLU A 80 19.97 -17.28 8.25
C GLU A 80 19.09 -16.73 7.13
N ILE A 81 17.91 -17.33 6.92
CA ILE A 81 16.93 -16.81 5.95
C ILE A 81 16.43 -15.42 6.36
N LYS A 82 16.13 -15.24 7.65
CA LYS A 82 15.73 -13.94 8.20
C LYS A 82 16.81 -12.88 8.04
N ASP A 83 18.07 -13.22 8.31
CA ASP A 83 19.19 -12.31 8.15
C ASP A 83 19.39 -11.93 6.67
N ALA A 84 19.27 -12.88 5.74
CA ALA A 84 19.33 -12.61 4.31
C ALA A 84 18.23 -11.63 3.84
N TYR A 85 16.98 -11.82 4.28
CA TYR A 85 15.91 -10.87 3.97
C TYR A 85 16.10 -9.50 4.66
N ALA A 86 16.66 -9.48 5.86
CA ALA A 86 17.02 -8.24 6.53
C ALA A 86 18.10 -7.47 5.75
N ASP A 87 19.10 -8.16 5.19
CA ASP A 87 20.12 -7.57 4.34
C ASP A 87 19.54 -6.99 3.04
N ILE A 88 18.61 -7.71 2.39
CA ILE A 88 17.89 -7.19 1.22
C ILE A 88 17.11 -5.93 1.57
N LYS A 89 16.34 -5.95 2.67
CA LYS A 89 15.59 -4.79 3.16
C LYS A 89 16.51 -3.61 3.43
N ASN A 90 17.60 -3.82 4.15
CA ASN A 90 18.57 -2.78 4.49
C ASN A 90 19.19 -2.16 3.24
N TRP A 91 19.54 -2.99 2.25
CA TRP A 91 20.05 -2.51 0.96
C TRP A 91 19.01 -1.67 0.21
N ILE A 92 17.75 -2.12 0.13
CA ILE A 92 16.66 -1.36 -0.50
C ILE A 92 16.47 -0.01 0.19
N LEU A 93 16.41 0.02 1.52
CA LEU A 93 16.23 1.25 2.29
C LEU A 93 17.41 2.22 2.17
N LEU A 94 18.63 1.68 2.05
CA LEU A 94 19.86 2.47 1.83
C LEU A 94 19.87 3.13 0.44
N HIS A 95 19.40 2.41 -0.59
CA HIS A 95 19.45 2.88 -1.99
C HIS A 95 18.14 3.50 -2.49
N LYS A 96 17.11 3.62 -1.64
CA LYS A 96 15.74 4.01 -2.02
C LYS A 96 15.63 5.21 -2.97
N GLU A 97 16.44 6.26 -2.79
CA GLU A 97 16.41 7.45 -3.65
C GLU A 97 16.74 7.13 -5.13
N ASN A 98 17.62 6.15 -5.36
CA ASN A 98 18.01 5.69 -6.69
C ASN A 98 17.06 4.62 -7.25
N LEU A 99 16.30 3.95 -6.38
CA LEU A 99 15.39 2.88 -6.74
C LEU A 99 14.03 3.40 -7.21
N PHE A 100 13.54 4.49 -6.60
CA PHE A 100 12.19 5.00 -6.83
C PHE A 100 12.24 6.36 -7.55
N SER A 101 12.53 6.32 -8.85
CA SER A 101 12.48 7.51 -9.71
C SER A 101 11.03 7.94 -10.00
N ASP A 102 10.81 9.25 -10.13
CA ASP A 102 9.53 9.79 -10.60
C ASP A 102 9.20 9.36 -12.03
N SER A 103 10.23 9.00 -12.80
CA SER A 103 10.12 8.46 -14.16
C SER A 103 10.00 6.93 -14.20
N ALA A 104 9.82 6.26 -13.05
CA ALA A 104 9.71 4.81 -13.02
C ALA A 104 8.54 4.33 -13.89
N GLY A 105 8.82 3.34 -14.73
CA GLY A 105 7.85 2.71 -15.61
C GLY A 105 7.71 1.23 -15.28
N SER A 106 6.55 0.65 -15.57
CA SER A 106 6.31 -0.79 -15.47
C SER A 106 5.40 -1.25 -16.60
N TRP A 107 5.49 -2.52 -16.98
CA TRP A 107 4.64 -3.10 -17.99
C TRP A 107 3.18 -3.13 -17.54
N CYS A 108 2.32 -2.44 -18.27
CA CYS A 108 0.88 -2.41 -18.02
C CYS A 108 0.19 -3.53 -18.80
N TYR A 109 -0.43 -4.47 -18.10
CA TYR A 109 -1.20 -5.57 -18.67
C TYR A 109 -2.47 -5.09 -19.38
N LYS A 110 -3.03 -3.94 -19.00
CA LYS A 110 -4.17 -3.32 -19.69
C LYS A 110 -3.75 -2.64 -20.99
N HIS A 111 -2.82 -1.70 -20.93
CA HIS A 111 -2.41 -0.88 -22.09
C HIS A 111 -1.41 -1.58 -23.01
N LYS A 112 -0.86 -2.73 -22.61
CA LYS A 112 0.13 -3.51 -23.38
C LYS A 112 1.38 -2.71 -23.78
N GLN A 113 1.82 -1.85 -22.86
CA GLN A 113 3.02 -1.02 -23.01
C GLN A 113 3.61 -0.68 -21.64
N VAL A 114 4.80 -0.08 -21.62
CA VAL A 114 5.37 0.48 -20.40
C VAL A 114 4.65 1.78 -20.05
N CYS A 115 3.96 1.81 -18.92
CA CYS A 115 3.28 2.99 -18.39
C CYS A 115 4.01 3.54 -17.16
N PRO A 116 3.87 4.83 -16.82
CA PRO A 116 4.38 5.37 -15.57
C PRO A 116 3.81 4.62 -14.36
N ALA A 117 4.68 4.07 -13.52
CA ALA A 117 4.31 3.30 -12.34
C ALA A 117 3.60 4.16 -11.28
N HIS A 118 3.78 5.48 -11.36
CA HIS A 118 3.21 6.45 -10.45
C HIS A 118 2.28 7.43 -11.16
N PRO A 119 1.23 7.90 -10.46
CA PRO A 119 0.47 9.06 -10.94
C PRO A 119 1.42 10.24 -11.04
N LEU A 120 1.59 10.73 -12.27
CA LEU A 120 2.23 12.02 -12.50
C LEU A 120 1.28 13.07 -11.96
N LEU A 121 1.76 13.87 -11.02
CA LEU A 121 1.13 15.12 -10.61
C LEU A 121 1.33 16.14 -11.74
N SER A 122 0.79 15.89 -12.93
CA SER A 122 0.74 16.91 -13.96
C SER A 122 -0.22 17.99 -13.44
N ILE A 123 0.36 19.11 -12.99
CA ILE A 123 -0.35 20.36 -12.75
C ILE A 123 -0.79 20.86 -14.14
N GLY A 124 -1.84 20.28 -14.70
CA GLY A 124 -2.25 20.52 -16.09
C GLY A 124 -3.74 20.30 -16.30
N ASP A 125 -4.43 21.39 -16.61
CA ASP A 125 -5.82 21.62 -17.05
C ASP A 125 -7.00 20.95 -16.32
N ASP A 126 -6.95 19.69 -15.90
CA ASP A 126 -8.06 19.04 -15.19
C ASP A 126 -8.22 19.51 -13.74
N ALA A 127 -7.15 20.06 -13.15
CA ALA A 127 -7.18 20.68 -11.83
C ALA A 127 -8.07 21.95 -11.79
N LYS A 128 -8.42 22.54 -12.94
CA LYS A 128 -9.24 23.77 -13.00
C LYS A 128 -10.69 23.54 -12.54
N CYS A 129 -11.22 22.33 -12.61
CA CYS A 129 -12.63 22.07 -12.32
C CYS A 129 -12.93 21.78 -10.83
N LEU A 130 -11.92 21.37 -10.04
CA LEU A 130 -12.04 21.15 -8.58
C LEU A 130 -11.42 22.28 -7.74
N ALA A 131 -10.56 23.12 -8.34
CA ALA A 131 -9.84 24.19 -7.66
C ALA A 131 -10.71 25.40 -7.25
N SER A 132 -11.95 25.53 -7.72
CA SER A 132 -12.78 26.69 -7.38
C SER A 132 -13.38 26.65 -5.97
N SER A 133 -13.34 25.51 -5.27
CA SER A 133 -14.03 25.33 -3.97
C SER A 133 -13.12 25.10 -2.75
N LEU A 134 -11.81 24.90 -2.92
CA LEU A 134 -10.87 24.73 -1.80
C LEU A 134 -9.67 25.67 -1.98
N GLN A 135 -9.76 26.87 -1.39
CA GLN A 135 -8.63 27.80 -1.34
C GLN A 135 -7.48 27.18 -0.53
N GLY A 136 -6.40 26.78 -1.20
CA GLY A 136 -5.11 26.47 -0.56
C GLY A 136 -4.46 25.12 -0.90
N VAL A 137 -5.19 24.16 -1.47
CA VAL A 137 -4.62 22.86 -1.88
C VAL A 137 -5.04 22.54 -3.31
N ASN A 138 -4.21 22.92 -4.28
CA ASN A 138 -4.46 22.77 -5.72
C ASN A 138 -4.18 21.35 -6.27
N ARG A 139 -4.34 20.30 -5.45
CA ARG A 139 -4.18 18.92 -5.93
C ARG A 139 -5.07 17.92 -5.20
N PRO A 140 -5.45 16.81 -5.85
CA PRO A 140 -6.11 15.70 -5.18
C PRO A 140 -5.28 15.13 -4.03
N LEU A 141 -5.96 14.52 -3.06
CA LEU A 141 -5.32 13.68 -2.05
C LEU A 141 -4.76 12.42 -2.73
N MET A 142 -3.49 12.16 -2.51
CA MET A 142 -2.76 11.03 -3.09
C MET A 142 -2.73 9.91 -2.07
N VAL A 143 -3.54 8.89 -2.32
CA VAL A 143 -3.73 7.75 -1.42
C VAL A 143 -3.17 6.48 -2.06
N ASN A 144 -2.42 5.70 -1.27
CA ASN A 144 -2.10 4.33 -1.58
C ASN A 144 -2.82 3.37 -0.64
N VAL A 145 -3.16 2.20 -1.14
CA VAL A 145 -3.74 1.12 -0.37
C VAL A 145 -3.02 -0.17 -0.74
N ALA A 146 -2.60 -0.93 0.26
CA ALA A 146 -1.95 -2.21 0.07
C ALA A 146 -2.55 -3.29 1.00
N GLY A 147 -2.71 -4.49 0.47
CA GLY A 147 -2.80 -5.71 1.28
C GLY A 147 -1.42 -6.37 1.26
N VAL A 148 -0.74 -6.40 2.40
CA VAL A 148 0.54 -7.10 2.49
C VAL A 148 0.30 -8.59 2.67
N SER A 149 1.17 -9.43 2.10
CA SER A 149 0.99 -10.88 2.19
C SER A 149 0.89 -11.31 3.66
N CYS A 150 -0.24 -11.91 4.01
CA CYS A 150 -0.52 -12.34 5.36
C CYS A 150 -0.06 -13.76 5.66
N THR A 151 0.38 -14.53 4.65
CA THR A 151 0.85 -15.91 4.82
C THR A 151 1.99 -16.05 5.84
N PRO A 152 2.92 -15.10 6.01
CA PRO A 152 3.97 -15.23 7.02
C PRO A 152 3.47 -15.00 8.45
N TRP A 153 2.28 -14.40 8.61
CA TRP A 153 1.75 -13.94 9.90
C TRP A 153 0.48 -14.69 10.31
N SER A 154 -0.22 -15.32 9.36
CA SER A 154 -1.49 -16.01 9.58
C SER A 154 -1.32 -17.38 10.24
N SER A 155 -2.33 -17.81 11.01
CA SER A 155 -2.42 -19.20 11.48
C SER A 155 -2.50 -20.21 10.34
N GLU A 156 -3.09 -19.80 9.21
CA GLU A 156 -3.31 -20.63 8.02
C GLU A 156 -2.07 -20.69 7.11
N GLY A 157 -1.02 -19.92 7.41
CA GLY A 157 0.21 -19.89 6.64
C GLY A 157 1.37 -20.57 7.35
N ALA A 158 2.56 -20.48 6.76
CA ALA A 158 3.77 -21.11 7.27
C ALA A 158 4.34 -20.43 8.54
N GLN A 159 3.80 -19.27 8.94
CA GLN A 159 4.24 -18.51 10.11
C GLN A 159 5.74 -18.16 10.07
N GLU A 160 6.28 -17.97 8.86
CA GLU A 160 7.69 -17.63 8.62
C GLU A 160 8.06 -16.24 9.15
N GLN A 161 7.07 -15.37 9.37
CA GLN A 161 7.28 -13.97 9.75
C GLN A 161 8.28 -13.31 8.78
N THR A 162 9.33 -12.70 9.32
CA THR A 162 10.39 -12.02 8.54
C THR A 162 11.34 -12.98 7.81
N ALA A 163 11.16 -14.30 7.92
CA ALA A 163 11.90 -15.29 7.13
C ALA A 163 11.20 -15.65 5.81
N SER A 164 10.18 -14.88 5.41
CA SER A 164 9.40 -15.16 4.19
C SER A 164 9.88 -14.36 3.00
N ALA A 165 9.77 -14.94 1.80
CA ALA A 165 9.99 -14.24 0.53
C ALA A 165 9.06 -13.03 0.34
N CYS A 166 7.98 -12.93 1.11
CA CYS A 166 7.09 -11.78 1.13
C CYS A 166 7.77 -10.50 1.67
N GLU A 167 8.89 -10.61 2.39
CA GLU A 167 9.62 -9.46 2.91
C GLU A 167 10.22 -8.59 1.79
N VAL A 168 10.56 -9.16 0.63
CA VAL A 168 11.11 -8.41 -0.50
C VAL A 168 10.09 -7.41 -1.09
N PRO A 169 8.92 -7.83 -1.60
CA PRO A 169 7.93 -6.88 -2.12
C PRO A 169 7.41 -5.92 -1.04
N HIS A 170 7.36 -6.36 0.22
CA HIS A 170 7.00 -5.50 1.34
C HIS A 170 8.07 -4.42 1.60
N SER A 171 9.36 -4.76 1.56
CA SER A 171 10.47 -3.80 1.68
C SER A 171 10.51 -2.81 0.52
N ILE A 172 10.23 -3.26 -0.71
CA ILE A 172 10.08 -2.40 -1.88
C ILE A 172 8.94 -1.40 -1.64
N TRP A 173 7.77 -1.88 -1.23
CA TRP A 173 6.61 -1.04 -0.96
C TRP A 173 6.91 0.00 0.13
N LEU A 174 7.49 -0.41 1.28
CA LEU A 174 7.89 0.48 2.38
C LEU A 174 8.83 1.59 1.92
N ALA A 175 9.92 1.22 1.25
CA ALA A 175 10.92 2.16 0.79
C ALA A 175 10.34 3.17 -0.23
N GLU A 176 9.43 2.70 -1.09
CA GLU A 176 8.69 3.56 -2.02
C GLU A 176 7.82 4.58 -1.25
N ARG A 177 7.15 4.18 -0.15
CA ARG A 177 6.36 5.11 0.69
C ARG A 177 7.23 6.20 1.29
N ILE A 178 8.40 5.84 1.81
CA ILE A 178 9.35 6.80 2.41
C ILE A 178 9.75 7.84 1.37
N VAL A 179 10.17 7.39 0.19
CA VAL A 179 10.59 8.31 -0.89
C VAL A 179 9.43 9.20 -1.32
N ARG A 180 8.26 8.62 -1.60
CA ARG A 180 7.10 9.40 -2.06
C ARG A 180 6.57 10.37 -1.01
N GLY A 181 6.54 9.97 0.26
CA GLY A 181 6.18 10.84 1.38
C GLY A 181 7.16 12.00 1.52
N SER A 182 8.47 11.74 1.50
CA SER A 182 9.50 12.79 1.59
C SER A 182 9.46 13.79 0.43
N ARG A 183 8.98 13.36 -0.74
CA ARG A 183 8.81 14.20 -1.94
C ARG A 183 7.41 14.85 -2.03
N ASN A 184 6.56 14.70 -1.00
CA ASN A 184 5.17 15.19 -0.98
C ASN A 184 4.31 14.68 -2.15
N GLN A 185 4.62 13.49 -2.66
CA GLN A 185 3.92 12.84 -3.77
C GLN A 185 2.86 11.83 -3.32
N GLU A 186 2.77 11.62 -2.01
CA GLU A 186 1.83 10.76 -1.34
C GLU A 186 1.44 11.39 0.00
N ASP A 187 0.15 11.32 0.32
CA ASP A 187 -0.40 11.91 1.53
C ASP A 187 -0.73 10.85 2.58
N ILE A 188 -1.30 9.73 2.13
CA ILE A 188 -1.74 8.65 3.00
C ILE A 188 -1.45 7.31 2.35
N ALA A 189 -0.88 6.39 3.10
CA ALA A 189 -0.77 4.98 2.73
C ALA A 189 -1.54 4.11 3.73
N PHE A 190 -2.48 3.30 3.23
CA PHE A 190 -3.22 2.32 4.03
C PHE A 190 -2.62 0.92 3.84
N VAL A 191 -2.59 0.15 4.92
CA VAL A 191 -2.19 -1.26 4.91
C VAL A 191 -3.25 -2.09 5.61
N GLU A 192 -3.64 -3.19 4.99
CA GLU A 192 -4.45 -4.24 5.61
C GLU A 192 -3.62 -5.52 5.75
N CYS A 193 -3.77 -6.20 6.89
CA CYS A 193 -3.21 -7.53 7.10
C CYS A 193 -3.95 -8.29 8.22
N THR A 194 -3.49 -9.51 8.55
CA THR A 194 -4.00 -10.27 9.70
C THR A 194 -3.61 -9.62 11.03
N PRO A 195 -4.37 -9.84 12.13
CA PRO A 195 -4.08 -9.21 13.43
C PRO A 195 -2.70 -9.53 14.02
N LYS A 196 -2.02 -10.56 13.53
CA LYS A 196 -0.67 -10.95 13.96
C LYS A 196 0.44 -10.17 13.25
N TYR A 197 0.11 -9.38 12.23
CA TYR A 197 1.08 -8.53 11.55
C TYR A 197 1.57 -7.41 12.49
N PRO A 198 2.89 -7.27 12.71
CA PRO A 198 3.43 -6.35 13.71
C PRO A 198 3.48 -4.92 13.16
N MET A 199 2.33 -4.25 13.14
CA MET A 199 2.14 -2.94 12.51
C MET A 199 3.09 -1.87 13.05
N GLU A 200 3.23 -1.76 14.39
CA GLU A 200 4.07 -0.74 15.03
C GLU A 200 5.56 -0.97 14.75
N ASP A 201 6.05 -2.20 14.93
CA ASP A 201 7.44 -2.57 14.65
C ASP A 201 7.81 -2.48 13.17
N THR A 202 6.81 -2.47 12.30
CA THR A 202 7.00 -2.47 10.85
C THR A 202 6.74 -1.12 10.23
N LEU A 203 5.49 -0.65 10.20
CA LEU A 203 5.18 0.67 9.65
C LEU A 203 5.67 1.77 10.59
N GLY A 204 5.38 1.66 11.89
CA GLY A 204 5.71 2.71 12.86
C GLY A 204 7.20 3.00 12.92
N ARG A 205 8.03 1.96 13.01
CA ARG A 205 9.49 2.09 13.02
C ARG A 205 10.06 2.65 11.71
N GLU A 206 9.63 2.13 10.55
CA GLU A 206 10.25 2.47 9.27
C GLU A 206 9.74 3.79 8.69
N LEU A 207 8.46 4.10 8.88
CA LEU A 207 7.81 5.30 8.34
C LEU A 207 7.76 6.45 9.36
N GLY A 208 8.00 6.20 10.66
CA GLY A 208 7.80 7.19 11.73
C GLY A 208 8.61 8.49 11.60
N SER A 209 9.66 8.50 10.77
CA SER A 209 10.42 9.71 10.45
C SER A 209 9.71 10.66 9.46
N THR A 210 8.76 10.15 8.67
CA THR A 210 8.06 10.88 7.60
C THR A 210 6.55 10.87 7.76
N HIS A 211 6.00 9.87 8.46
CA HIS A 211 4.58 9.65 8.61
C HIS A 211 4.19 9.53 10.09
N HIS A 212 3.00 10.02 10.41
CA HIS A 212 2.28 9.63 11.61
C HIS A 212 1.56 8.31 11.32
N VAL A 213 1.90 7.25 12.05
CA VAL A 213 1.33 5.90 11.84
C VAL A 213 0.29 5.62 12.91
N VAL A 214 -0.92 5.29 12.46
CA VAL A 214 -2.02 4.83 13.32
C VAL A 214 -2.48 3.45 12.88
N SER A 215 -3.02 2.67 13.80
CA SER A 215 -3.61 1.38 13.46
C SER A 215 -4.72 0.95 14.40
N MET A 216 -5.59 0.09 13.92
CA MET A 216 -6.64 -0.56 14.71
C MET A 216 -6.88 -1.99 14.21
N THR A 217 -7.32 -2.87 15.11
CA THR A 217 -7.82 -4.20 14.71
C THR A 217 -9.33 -4.15 14.60
N PHE A 218 -9.86 -4.48 13.43
CA PHE A 218 -11.25 -4.38 13.11
C PHE A 218 -11.69 -5.50 12.15
N GLY A 219 -12.99 -5.76 12.02
CA GLY A 219 -13.50 -6.81 11.16
C GLY A 219 -14.98 -6.62 10.87
N PRO A 220 -15.53 -7.29 9.84
CA PRO A 220 -16.94 -7.17 9.48
C PRO A 220 -17.90 -7.50 10.63
N GLU A 221 -17.51 -8.36 11.58
CA GLU A 221 -18.27 -8.70 12.78
C GLU A 221 -18.66 -7.47 13.61
N HIS A 222 -17.79 -6.47 13.66
CA HIS A 222 -18.05 -5.23 14.40
C HIS A 222 -19.00 -4.29 13.66
N LEU A 223 -19.27 -4.53 12.36
CA LEU A 223 -20.30 -3.84 11.56
C LEU A 223 -21.59 -4.66 11.46
N GLY A 224 -21.76 -5.69 12.28
CA GLY A 224 -22.96 -6.53 12.29
C GLY A 224 -23.00 -7.61 11.20
N TRP A 225 -21.90 -7.87 10.48
CA TRP A 225 -21.85 -8.98 9.52
C TRP A 225 -21.63 -10.33 10.23
N PRO A 226 -22.30 -11.41 9.80
CA PRO A 226 -22.21 -12.72 10.45
C PRO A 226 -20.94 -13.49 10.04
N THR A 227 -19.78 -12.84 10.04
CA THR A 227 -18.48 -13.48 9.76
C THR A 227 -17.43 -12.95 10.72
N LYS A 228 -16.56 -13.85 11.21
CA LYS A 228 -15.41 -13.48 12.05
C LYS A 228 -14.19 -13.33 11.18
N ARG A 229 -13.82 -12.09 10.87
CA ARG A 229 -12.69 -11.79 9.99
C ARG A 229 -11.97 -10.52 10.45
N LEU A 230 -11.41 -10.59 11.66
CA LEU A 230 -10.50 -9.57 12.16
C LEU A 230 -9.31 -9.34 11.23
N ARG A 231 -8.95 -8.08 11.09
CA ARG A 231 -7.84 -7.54 10.33
C ARG A 231 -7.22 -6.38 11.08
N VAL A 232 -5.91 -6.22 10.96
CA VAL A 232 -5.27 -4.98 11.35
C VAL A 232 -5.29 -4.04 10.17
N MET A 233 -5.79 -2.83 10.40
CA MET A 233 -5.83 -1.73 9.44
C MET A 233 -4.87 -0.67 9.93
N GLY A 234 -3.86 -0.34 9.13
CA GLY A 234 -2.88 0.70 9.41
C GLY A 234 -3.02 1.86 8.42
N ALA A 235 -2.73 3.06 8.89
CA ALA A 235 -2.58 4.24 8.04
C ALA A 235 -1.27 4.95 8.40
N ALA A 236 -0.45 5.21 7.39
CA ALA A 236 0.72 6.08 7.47
C ALA A 236 0.35 7.43 6.83
N ILE A 237 0.30 8.49 7.62
CA ILE A 237 -0.16 9.82 7.25
C ILE A 237 1.06 10.73 7.12
N ASN A 238 1.35 11.24 5.93
CA ASN A 238 2.51 12.07 5.67
C ASN A 238 2.44 13.38 6.49
N MET A 239 3.41 13.57 7.40
CA MET A 239 3.43 14.73 8.30
C MET A 239 3.70 16.05 7.59
N ALA A 240 4.23 16.02 6.37
CA ALA A 240 4.50 17.23 5.60
C ALA A 240 3.26 17.76 4.87
N THR A 241 2.27 16.92 4.59
CA THR A 241 1.08 17.30 3.79
C THR A 241 -0.25 17.14 4.52
N CYS A 242 -0.28 16.34 5.58
CA CYS A 242 -1.47 16.03 6.35
C CYS A 242 -1.22 16.19 7.86
N VAL A 243 -2.30 16.43 8.60
CA VAL A 243 -2.29 16.44 10.07
C VAL A 243 -3.32 15.45 10.60
N TRP A 244 -2.91 14.62 11.55
CA TRP A 244 -3.83 13.75 12.28
C TRP A 244 -4.49 14.54 13.41
N LEU A 245 -5.82 14.59 13.41
CA LEU A 245 -6.63 15.23 14.44
C LEU A 245 -7.43 14.23 15.29
N GLY A 246 -7.19 12.94 15.09
CA GLY A 246 -7.87 11.88 15.82
C GLY A 246 -7.17 11.50 17.12
N PRO A 247 -7.61 10.41 17.77
CA PRO A 247 -7.05 9.97 19.03
C PRO A 247 -5.58 9.54 18.94
N GLY A 248 -4.86 9.59 20.07
CA GLY A 248 -3.42 9.42 20.12
C GLY A 248 -2.96 7.97 20.31
N SER A 249 -3.85 7.08 20.76
CA SER A 249 -3.53 5.67 21.01
C SER A 249 -4.41 4.70 20.21
N PRO A 250 -3.93 3.48 19.91
CA PRO A 250 -4.75 2.45 19.25
C PRO A 250 -6.06 2.14 19.97
N GLN A 251 -6.06 2.18 21.32
CA GLN A 251 -7.25 1.96 22.13
C GLN A 251 -8.28 3.08 21.94
N GLU A 252 -7.86 4.34 22.03
CA GLU A 252 -8.77 5.47 21.84
C GLU A 252 -9.29 5.54 20.39
N ILE A 253 -8.48 5.12 19.40
CA ILE A 253 -8.92 5.01 18.00
C ILE A 253 -10.04 3.97 17.88
N ALA A 254 -9.89 2.81 18.53
CA ALA A 254 -10.92 1.78 18.52
C ALA A 254 -12.21 2.24 19.22
N GLU A 255 -12.09 2.96 20.34
CA GLU A 255 -13.23 3.55 21.06
C GLU A 255 -13.94 4.63 20.23
N ASP A 256 -13.20 5.54 19.61
CA ASP A 256 -13.75 6.57 18.72
C ASP A 256 -14.45 5.95 17.50
N PHE A 257 -13.89 4.87 16.95
CA PHE A 257 -14.52 4.13 15.87
C PHE A 257 -15.84 3.48 16.32
N ALA A 258 -15.82 2.74 17.44
CA ALA A 258 -17.00 2.06 17.98
C ALA A 258 -18.11 3.03 18.43
N ALA A 259 -17.77 4.27 18.78
CA ALA A 259 -18.76 5.30 19.11
C ALA A 259 -19.50 5.83 17.86
N LYS A 260 -18.93 5.67 16.66
CA LYS A 260 -19.46 6.21 15.39
C LYS A 260 -20.19 5.18 14.54
N PHE A 261 -19.91 3.89 14.73
CA PHE A 261 -20.41 2.77 13.92
C PHE A 261 -21.00 1.68 14.81
#